data_AF-A0AAT9R6F6-F1
#
_entry.id   AF-A0AAT9R6F6-F1
#
_cell.length_a   1.000
_cell.length_b   1.000
_cell.length_c   1.000
_cell.angle_alpha   90.00
_cell.angle_beta   90.00
_cell.angle_gamma   90.00
#
_symmetry.space_group_name_H-M   'P 1'
#
loop_
_entity.id
_entity.type
_entity.pdbx_description
1 polymer ?
#
loop_
_entity_poly.entity_id
_entity_poly.type
_entity_poly.pdbx_seq_one_letter_code
_entity_poly.pdbx_strand_id
1 'polypeptide(L)'
;MESTAATSLASLWDEVFGTQPDPDIWVVIATAVAALAAIVPHGVWRLSRNAITIAHEGGHGLLALLTGRTLTGIRLHSDTSGLTVSRGKPTGLGMILTAAAGYAAPPLLGLGGAALLGSGRITLLLWLATILLVAMLVMIRNAYGALTVVLTGGTFVVVSWLAGPQVQAAFAYVVVWFLLLGGVRPAFELQAKRRRGGAGDSDADQLSRLTHVPPTVWLLMFHVVSVCALLGGGRWLLGL
;
A
#
# COMPACT_ATOMS: atom_id res chain seq x y z
N MET A 1 -21.99 24.86 24.21
CA MET A 1 -20.82 24.45 23.41
C MET A 1 -20.55 22.95 23.50
N GLU A 2 -20.76 22.28 24.64
CA GLU A 2 -20.58 20.81 24.74
C GLU A 2 -21.57 20.00 23.89
N SER A 3 -22.85 20.40 23.82
CA SER A 3 -23.86 19.68 23.04
C SER A 3 -23.60 19.72 21.52
N THR A 4 -23.16 20.85 20.97
CA THR A 4 -22.82 20.98 19.54
C THR A 4 -21.57 20.17 19.18
N ALA A 5 -20.57 20.14 20.07
CA ALA A 5 -19.36 19.33 19.88
C ALA A 5 -19.67 17.83 19.94
N ALA A 6 -20.49 17.39 20.90
CA ALA A 6 -20.91 15.98 21.01
C ALA A 6 -21.70 15.52 19.77
N THR A 7 -22.64 16.35 19.28
CA THR A 7 -23.38 16.05 18.04
C THR A 7 -22.45 16.01 16.82
N SER A 8 -21.45 16.89 16.75
CA SER A 8 -20.47 16.89 15.65
C SER A 8 -19.54 15.67 15.65
N LEU A 9 -19.16 15.20 16.84
CA LEU A 9 -18.33 14.00 16.99
C LEU A 9 -19.12 12.73 16.64
N ALA A 10 -20.39 12.66 17.04
CA ALA A 10 -21.28 11.57 16.66
C ALA A 10 -21.53 11.54 15.14
N SER A 11 -21.77 12.69 14.50
CA SER A 11 -21.95 12.74 13.05
C SER A 11 -20.70 12.35 12.27
N LEU A 12 -19.52 12.80 12.73
CA LEU A 12 -18.24 12.38 12.14
C LEU A 12 -17.97 10.89 12.34
N TRP A 13 -18.35 10.35 13.50
CA TRP A 13 -18.23 8.92 13.78
C TRP A 13 -19.09 8.10 12.81
N ASP A 14 -20.34 8.47 12.63
CA ASP A 14 -21.27 7.80 11.72
C ASP A 14 -20.84 7.96 10.25
N GLU A 15 -20.25 9.09 9.88
CA GLU A 15 -19.73 9.30 8.52
C GLU A 15 -18.50 8.44 8.22
N VAL A 16 -17.57 8.33 9.18
CA VAL A 16 -16.31 7.59 9.00
C VAL A 16 -16.52 6.09 9.12
N PHE A 17 -17.30 5.63 10.09
CA PHE A 17 -17.52 4.21 10.37
C PHE A 17 -18.82 3.65 9.77
N GLY A 18 -19.65 4.52 9.17
CA GLY A 18 -20.85 4.13 8.45
C GLY A 18 -20.54 3.32 7.19
N THR A 19 -21.57 2.61 6.73
CA THR A 19 -21.50 1.81 5.51
C THR A 19 -22.09 2.58 4.33
N GLN A 20 -21.49 2.38 3.16
CA GLN A 20 -21.93 2.91 1.88
C GLN A 20 -22.47 1.75 1.03
N PRO A 21 -23.46 2.00 0.16
CA PRO A 21 -23.98 0.96 -0.73
C PRO A 21 -22.89 0.45 -1.67
N ASP A 22 -22.92 -0.85 -1.94
CA ASP A 22 -22.00 -1.46 -2.90
C ASP A 22 -22.24 -0.88 -4.30
N PRO A 23 -21.17 -0.61 -5.07
CA PRO A 23 -21.31 -0.20 -6.45
C PRO A 23 -21.80 -1.38 -7.29
N ASP A 24 -22.44 -1.08 -8.42
CA ASP A 24 -22.78 -2.11 -9.39
C ASP A 24 -21.54 -2.90 -9.82
N ILE A 25 -21.71 -4.20 -10.09
CA ILE A 25 -20.62 -5.10 -10.50
C ILE A 25 -19.84 -4.59 -11.73
N TRP A 26 -20.51 -3.86 -12.65
CA TRP A 26 -19.84 -3.30 -13.81
C TRP A 26 -18.79 -2.24 -13.41
N VAL A 27 -19.02 -1.48 -12.34
CA VAL A 27 -18.05 -0.51 -11.79
C VAL A 27 -16.85 -1.25 -11.21
N VAL A 28 -17.09 -2.34 -10.48
CA VAL A 28 -16.02 -3.19 -9.93
C VAL A 28 -15.13 -3.74 -11.04
N ILE A 29 -15.73 -4.21 -12.14
CA ILE A 29 -14.99 -4.72 -13.30
C ILE A 29 -14.28 -3.58 -14.03
N ALA A 30 -14.94 -2.44 -14.27
CA ALA A 30 -14.35 -1.30 -14.95
C ALA A 30 -13.13 -0.74 -14.19
N THR A 31 -13.21 -0.69 -12.86
CA THR A 31 -12.10 -0.25 -12.01
C THR A 31 -10.95 -1.27 -11.97
N ALA A 32 -11.24 -2.58 -12.04
CA ALA A 32 -10.22 -3.61 -12.24
C ALA A 32 -9.50 -3.43 -13.58
N VAL A 33 -10.24 -3.18 -14.66
CA VAL A 33 -9.68 -2.89 -15.99
C VAL A 33 -8.85 -1.62 -15.97
N ALA A 34 -9.29 -0.56 -15.29
CA ALA A 34 -8.53 0.67 -15.12
C ALA A 34 -7.22 0.44 -14.36
N ALA A 35 -7.25 -0.36 -13.29
CA ALA A 35 -6.04 -0.75 -12.57
C ALA A 35 -5.08 -1.57 -13.46
N LEU A 36 -5.60 -2.51 -14.25
CA LEU A 36 -4.79 -3.25 -15.24
C LEU A 36 -4.18 -2.32 -16.29
N ALA A 37 -4.93 -1.33 -16.78
CA ALA A 37 -4.42 -0.32 -17.71
C ALA A 37 -3.30 0.54 -17.09
N ALA A 38 -3.32 0.74 -15.77
CA ALA A 38 -2.24 1.41 -15.05
C ALA A 38 -1.00 0.52 -14.81
N ILE A 39 -1.16 -0.81 -14.87
CA ILE A 39 -0.12 -1.79 -14.51
C ILE A 39 0.52 -2.44 -15.73
N VAL A 40 -0.24 -2.82 -16.76
CA VAL A 40 0.25 -3.64 -17.87
C VAL A 40 1.18 -2.87 -18.81
N PRO A 41 0.81 -1.68 -19.33
CA PRO A 41 1.67 -0.95 -20.26
C PRO A 41 2.93 -0.43 -19.56
N HIS A 42 4.11 -0.76 -20.10
CA HIS A 42 5.40 -0.44 -19.46
C HIS A 42 5.60 1.06 -19.20
N GLY A 43 5.16 1.92 -20.12
CA GLY A 43 5.25 3.38 -19.97
C GLY A 43 4.41 3.89 -18.80
N VAL A 44 3.19 3.40 -18.66
CA VAL A 44 2.28 3.79 -17.57
C VAL A 44 2.76 3.22 -16.23
N TRP A 45 3.21 1.96 -16.23
CA TRP A 45 3.75 1.32 -15.04
C TRP A 45 4.94 2.05 -14.43
N ARG A 46 5.85 2.59 -15.27
CA ARG A 46 6.99 3.38 -14.76
C ARG A 46 6.56 4.55 -13.89
N LEU A 47 5.41 5.15 -14.18
CA LEU A 47 4.85 6.24 -13.39
C LEU A 47 4.02 5.73 -12.22
N SER A 48 3.09 4.80 -12.48
CA SER A 48 2.14 4.32 -11.47
C SER A 48 2.81 3.50 -10.37
N ARG A 49 3.92 2.80 -10.67
CA ARG A 49 4.71 2.03 -9.70
C ARG A 49 5.14 2.85 -8.48
N ASN A 50 5.29 4.17 -8.59
CA ASN A 50 5.62 5.01 -7.44
C ASN A 50 4.65 4.82 -6.27
N ALA A 51 3.35 4.59 -6.53
CA ALA A 51 2.38 4.30 -5.48
C ALA A 51 2.68 2.97 -4.76
N ILE A 52 3.15 1.95 -5.51
CA ILE A 52 3.63 0.69 -4.92
C ILE A 52 4.90 0.91 -4.10
N THR A 53 5.82 1.75 -4.56
CA THR A 53 7.02 2.12 -3.79
C THR A 53 6.65 2.84 -2.49
N ILE A 54 5.69 3.78 -2.51
CA ILE A 54 5.18 4.44 -1.29
C ILE A 54 4.66 3.39 -0.29
N ALA A 55 3.82 2.45 -0.76
CA ALA A 55 3.30 1.38 0.09
C ALA A 55 4.39 0.44 0.62
N HIS A 56 5.39 0.12 -0.21
CA HIS A 56 6.55 -0.71 0.14
C HIS A 56 7.39 -0.07 1.26
N GLU A 57 7.82 1.18 1.08
CA GLU A 57 8.58 1.91 2.08
C GLU A 57 7.76 2.19 3.35
N GLY A 58 6.46 2.47 3.18
CA GLY A 58 5.53 2.59 4.30
C GLY A 58 5.41 1.29 5.11
N GLY A 59 5.46 0.13 4.45
CA GLY A 59 5.52 -1.18 5.09
C GLY A 59 6.74 -1.34 5.99
N HIS A 60 7.93 -1.04 5.47
CA HIS A 60 9.15 -1.02 6.27
C HIS A 60 9.03 -0.06 7.46
N GLY A 61 8.55 1.16 7.22
CA GLY A 61 8.39 2.17 8.26
C GLY A 61 7.44 1.74 9.37
N LEU A 62 6.28 1.19 9.00
CA LEU A 62 5.27 0.74 9.94
C LEU A 62 5.78 -0.42 10.81
N LEU A 63 6.33 -1.47 10.19
CA LEU A 63 6.82 -2.63 10.95
C LEU A 63 8.06 -2.27 11.78
N ALA A 64 8.87 -1.32 11.33
CA ALA A 64 9.97 -0.80 12.15
C ALA A 64 9.42 -0.19 13.45
N LEU A 65 8.43 0.70 13.36
CA LEU A 65 7.82 1.33 14.53
C LEU A 65 7.14 0.30 15.45
N LEU A 66 6.34 -0.60 14.89
CA LEU A 66 5.62 -1.63 15.66
C LEU A 66 6.55 -2.62 16.37
N THR A 67 7.77 -2.80 15.86
CA THR A 67 8.78 -3.68 16.46
C THR A 67 9.76 -2.94 17.38
N GLY A 68 9.45 -1.68 17.74
CA GLY A 68 10.23 -0.88 18.68
C GLY A 68 11.50 -0.26 18.09
N ARG A 69 11.63 -0.24 16.75
CA ARG A 69 12.69 0.51 16.07
C ARG A 69 12.24 1.96 15.87
N THR A 70 13.19 2.87 15.76
CA THR A 70 12.90 4.29 15.51
C THR A 70 13.10 4.61 14.04
N LEU A 71 12.05 5.11 13.39
CA LEU A 71 12.11 5.52 12.00
C LEU A 71 12.80 6.90 11.92
N THR A 72 13.88 7.00 11.15
CA THR A 72 14.66 8.25 11.02
C THR A 72 14.24 9.05 9.78
N GLY A 73 13.91 8.35 8.70
CA GLY A 73 13.38 8.97 7.50
C GLY A 73 13.20 8.00 6.35
N ILE A 74 12.44 8.45 5.37
CA ILE A 74 12.15 7.74 4.12
C ILE A 74 12.58 8.63 2.96
N ARG A 75 13.20 8.05 1.94
CA ARG A 75 13.52 8.74 0.69
C ARG A 75 12.90 7.98 -0.47
N LEU A 76 12.27 8.69 -1.39
CA LEU A 76 11.70 8.13 -2.61
C LEU A 76 12.37 8.78 -3.81
N HIS A 77 12.72 8.03 -4.85
CA HIS A 77 13.46 8.54 -6.00
C HIS A 77 12.65 8.36 -7.29
N SER A 78 12.99 9.16 -8.31
CA SER A 78 12.30 9.17 -9.60
C SER A 78 12.48 7.90 -10.42
N ASP A 79 13.50 7.10 -10.10
CA ASP A 79 13.70 5.77 -10.66
C ASP A 79 12.85 4.69 -9.97
N THR A 80 11.89 5.09 -9.13
CA THR A 80 10.98 4.25 -8.32
C THR A 80 11.68 3.47 -7.20
N SER A 81 12.96 3.76 -6.93
CA SER A 81 13.64 3.24 -5.74
C SER A 81 13.20 3.99 -4.49
N GLY A 82 13.19 3.28 -3.36
CA GLY A 82 12.95 3.85 -2.05
C GLY A 82 14.05 3.46 -1.07
N LEU A 83 14.15 4.21 0.01
CA LEU A 83 15.03 3.90 1.12
C LEU A 83 14.38 4.31 2.42
N THR A 84 14.06 3.32 3.24
CA THR A 84 13.59 3.50 4.61
C THR A 84 14.72 3.31 5.60
N VAL A 85 15.05 4.36 6.36
CA VAL A 85 16.12 4.34 7.37
C VAL A 85 15.51 4.26 8.75
N SER A 86 15.79 3.16 9.47
CA SER A 86 15.40 2.96 10.87
C SER A 86 16.60 2.63 11.75
N ARG A 87 16.53 3.01 13.03
CA ARG A 87 17.54 2.76 14.05
C ARG A 87 16.99 1.79 15.10
N GLY A 88 17.82 0.85 15.52
CA GLY A 88 17.46 -0.22 16.45
C GLY A 88 18.47 -1.36 16.36
N LYS A 89 18.16 -2.50 16.97
CA LYS A 89 19.01 -3.71 16.85
C LYS A 89 19.12 -4.11 15.37
N PRO A 90 20.32 -4.25 14.79
CA PRO A 90 20.47 -4.57 13.36
C PRO A 90 20.09 -6.02 13.03
N THR A 91 19.84 -6.85 14.04
CA THR A 91 19.46 -8.26 13.92
C THR A 91 18.24 -8.59 14.78
N GLY A 92 17.69 -9.80 14.60
CA GLY A 92 16.56 -10.31 15.36
C GLY A 92 15.21 -10.00 14.73
N LEU A 93 14.14 -10.41 15.43
CA LEU A 93 12.78 -10.44 14.89
C LEU A 93 12.31 -9.09 14.34
N GLY A 94 12.62 -7.98 15.02
CA GLY A 94 12.20 -6.65 14.55
C GLY A 94 12.80 -6.28 13.19
N MET A 95 14.07 -6.59 12.95
CA MET A 95 14.70 -6.36 11.65
C MET A 95 14.16 -7.32 10.58
N ILE A 96 13.91 -8.59 10.95
CA ILE A 96 13.33 -9.59 10.04
C ILE A 96 11.94 -9.15 9.59
N LEU A 97 11.05 -8.77 10.52
CA LEU A 97 9.71 -8.30 10.19
C LEU A 97 9.74 -6.99 9.38
N THR A 98 10.65 -6.07 9.72
CA THR A 98 10.84 -4.84 8.94
C THR A 98 11.23 -5.16 7.50
N ALA A 99 12.24 -6.00 7.27
CA ALA A 99 12.68 -6.36 5.93
C ALA A 99 11.62 -7.16 5.15
N ALA A 100 10.86 -8.04 5.81
CA ALA A 100 9.79 -8.79 5.18
C ALA A 100 8.59 -7.92 4.77
N ALA A 101 8.40 -6.76 5.42
CA ALA A 101 7.24 -5.91 5.21
C ALA A 101 7.20 -5.24 3.84
N GLY A 102 8.34 -4.93 3.22
CA GLY A 102 8.40 -4.15 1.99
C GLY A 102 7.56 -4.76 0.87
N TYR A 103 7.93 -5.95 0.39
CA TYR A 103 7.20 -6.64 -0.68
C TYR A 103 5.80 -7.11 -0.26
N ALA A 104 5.58 -7.36 1.04
CA ALA A 104 4.28 -7.81 1.55
C ALA A 104 3.27 -6.66 1.70
N ALA A 105 3.71 -5.42 1.93
CA ALA A 105 2.83 -4.32 2.27
C ALA A 105 1.84 -3.92 1.16
N PRO A 106 2.24 -3.69 -0.10
CA PRO A 106 1.29 -3.33 -1.15
C PRO A 106 0.14 -4.34 -1.32
N PRO A 107 0.37 -5.66 -1.50
CA PRO A 107 -0.72 -6.61 -1.64
C PRO A 107 -1.53 -6.78 -0.35
N LEU A 108 -0.93 -6.70 0.85
CA LEU A 108 -1.67 -6.79 2.11
C LEU A 108 -2.53 -5.55 2.38
N LEU A 109 -2.07 -4.35 2.01
CA LEU A 109 -2.89 -3.14 2.02
C LEU A 109 -4.05 -3.24 1.03
N GLY A 110 -3.82 -3.82 -0.15
CA GLY A 110 -4.88 -4.17 -1.09
C GLY A 110 -5.89 -5.15 -0.48
N LEU A 111 -5.44 -6.21 0.19
CA LEU A 111 -6.32 -7.18 0.83
C LEU A 111 -7.15 -6.55 1.97
N GLY A 112 -6.51 -5.74 2.82
CA GLY A 112 -7.20 -4.98 3.87
C GLY A 112 -8.21 -3.99 3.30
N GLY A 113 -7.85 -3.31 2.21
CA GLY A 113 -8.76 -2.45 1.46
C GLY A 113 -9.96 -3.22 0.89
N ALA A 114 -9.74 -4.40 0.32
CA ALA A 114 -10.81 -5.26 -0.17
C ALA A 114 -11.76 -5.71 0.95
N ALA A 115 -11.25 -6.00 2.15
CA ALA A 115 -12.09 -6.31 3.32
C ALA A 115 -12.95 -5.10 3.75
N LEU A 116 -12.39 -3.90 3.72
CA LEU A 116 -13.14 -2.67 4.01
C LEU A 116 -14.21 -2.41 2.94
N LEU A 117 -13.87 -2.53 1.66
CA LEU A 117 -14.82 -2.36 0.56
C LEU A 117 -15.94 -3.40 0.60
N GLY A 118 -15.62 -4.68 0.82
CA GLY A 118 -16.62 -5.75 0.95
C GLY A 118 -17.48 -5.67 2.22
N SER A 119 -17.15 -4.77 3.14
CA SER A 119 -18.00 -4.42 4.29
C SER A 119 -18.65 -3.04 4.15
N GLY A 120 -18.60 -2.44 2.95
CA GLY A 120 -19.18 -1.14 2.64
C GLY A 120 -18.47 0.03 3.32
N ARG A 121 -17.22 -0.11 3.80
CA ARG A 121 -16.49 0.92 4.58
C ARG A 121 -15.54 1.74 3.70
N ILE A 122 -16.08 2.40 2.69
CA ILE A 122 -15.34 3.18 1.69
C ILE A 122 -14.71 4.40 2.33
N THR A 123 -15.47 5.17 3.11
CA THR A 123 -14.97 6.38 3.78
C THR A 123 -13.82 6.04 4.72
N LEU A 124 -13.98 5.00 5.54
CA LEU A 124 -12.91 4.53 6.44
C LEU A 124 -11.62 4.20 5.70
N LEU A 125 -11.71 3.52 4.55
CA LEU A 125 -10.55 3.21 3.71
C LEU A 125 -9.83 4.48 3.26
N LEU A 126 -10.57 5.46 2.72
CA LEU A 126 -9.98 6.72 2.23
C LEU A 126 -9.28 7.49 3.35
N TRP A 127 -9.88 7.54 4.54
CA TRP A 127 -9.29 8.20 5.71
C TRP A 127 -8.05 7.48 6.23
N LEU A 128 -8.09 6.14 6.36
CA LEU A 128 -6.92 5.36 6.78
C LEU A 128 -5.75 5.52 5.81
N ALA A 129 -6.02 5.49 4.50
CA ALA A 129 -5.00 5.72 3.48
C ALA A 129 -4.44 7.15 3.56
N THR A 130 -5.30 8.14 3.77
CA THR A 130 -4.88 9.55 3.95
C THR A 130 -3.99 9.71 5.17
N ILE A 131 -4.36 9.14 6.32
CA ILE A 131 -3.58 9.18 7.55
C ILE A 131 -2.21 8.52 7.34
N LEU A 132 -2.18 7.36 6.68
CA LEU A 132 -0.92 6.68 6.35
C LEU A 132 -0.02 7.55 5.46
N LEU A 133 -0.59 8.22 4.45
CA LEU A 133 0.15 9.11 3.55
C LEU A 133 0.65 10.37 4.27
N VAL A 134 -0.13 10.94 5.20
CA VAL A 134 0.31 12.06 6.04
C VAL A 134 1.44 11.63 6.97
N ALA A 135 1.31 10.48 7.63
CA ALA A 135 2.38 9.92 8.47
C ALA A 135 3.66 9.67 7.65
N MET A 136 3.52 9.13 6.44
CA MET A 136 4.63 8.99 5.49
C MET A 136 5.25 10.35 5.16
N LEU A 137 4.44 11.36 4.83
CA LEU A 137 4.92 12.69 4.45
C LEU A 137 5.82 13.32 5.52
N VAL A 138 5.45 13.19 6.80
CA VAL A 138 6.27 13.66 7.94
C VAL A 138 7.65 13.00 7.97
N MET A 139 7.73 11.74 7.51
CA MET A 139 8.95 10.94 7.48
C MET A 139 9.76 11.10 6.20
N ILE A 140 9.21 11.70 5.15
CA ILE A 140 9.93 11.93 3.91
C ILE A 140 11.04 12.97 4.10
N ARG A 141 12.24 12.63 3.63
CA ARG A 141 13.45 13.45 3.75
C ARG A 141 14.00 13.97 2.43
N ASN A 142 13.22 13.94 1.35
CA ASN A 142 13.65 14.46 0.05
C ASN A 142 12.48 15.04 -0.78
N ALA A 143 12.80 16.02 -1.65
CA ALA A 143 11.79 16.80 -2.38
C ALA A 143 10.92 15.95 -3.32
N TYR A 144 11.52 15.00 -4.04
CA TYR A 144 10.76 14.11 -4.94
C TYR A 144 9.75 13.25 -4.16
N GLY A 145 10.17 12.69 -3.02
CA GLY A 145 9.27 11.96 -2.14
C GLY A 145 8.13 12.84 -1.63
N ALA A 146 8.44 14.09 -1.25
CA ALA A 146 7.43 15.00 -0.74
C ALA A 146 6.40 15.31 -1.82
N LEU A 147 6.86 15.61 -3.05
CA LEU A 147 5.99 15.85 -4.19
C LEU A 147 5.09 14.64 -4.49
N THR A 148 5.66 13.44 -4.57
CA THR A 148 4.89 12.23 -4.90
C THR A 148 3.86 11.87 -3.82
N VAL A 149 4.22 11.98 -2.55
CA VAL A 149 3.28 11.74 -1.43
C VAL A 149 2.23 12.84 -1.35
N VAL A 150 2.57 14.11 -1.58
CA VAL A 150 1.60 15.22 -1.63
C VAL A 150 0.63 15.06 -2.79
N LEU A 151 1.08 14.68 -3.99
CA LEU A 151 0.18 14.46 -5.13
C LEU A 151 -0.77 13.28 -4.87
N THR A 152 -0.22 12.19 -4.33
CA THR A 152 -1.01 10.99 -3.99
C THR A 152 -2.02 11.32 -2.89
N GLY A 153 -1.56 11.81 -1.74
CA GLY A 153 -2.41 12.18 -0.60
C GLY A 153 -3.39 13.30 -0.93
N GLY A 154 -2.98 14.27 -1.73
CA GLY A 154 -3.85 15.33 -2.24
C GLY A 154 -5.00 14.78 -3.07
N THR A 155 -4.75 13.75 -3.88
CA THR A 155 -5.83 13.07 -4.63
C THR A 155 -6.80 12.36 -3.68
N PHE A 156 -6.30 11.67 -2.65
CA PHE A 156 -7.17 11.06 -1.63
C PHE A 156 -8.03 12.12 -0.91
N VAL A 157 -7.44 13.24 -0.49
CA VAL A 157 -8.16 14.33 0.20
C VAL A 157 -9.20 14.95 -0.73
N VAL A 158 -8.82 15.27 -1.98
CA VAL A 158 -9.73 15.85 -2.97
C VAL A 158 -10.92 14.93 -3.25
N VAL A 159 -10.67 13.63 -3.46
CA VAL A 159 -11.75 12.66 -3.68
C VAL A 159 -12.61 12.50 -2.42
N SER A 160 -11.99 12.41 -1.24
CA SER A 160 -12.71 12.21 0.01
C SER A 160 -13.58 13.40 0.40
N TRP A 161 -13.23 14.64 0.03
CA TRP A 161 -14.01 15.84 0.39
C TRP A 161 -14.91 16.38 -0.71
N LEU A 162 -14.49 16.29 -1.98
CA LEU A 162 -15.19 16.97 -3.07
C LEU A 162 -16.01 16.02 -3.95
N ALA A 163 -15.74 14.71 -3.90
CA ALA A 163 -16.40 13.75 -4.77
C ALA A 163 -17.65 13.15 -4.13
N GLY A 164 -18.67 12.86 -4.95
CA GLY A 164 -19.86 12.13 -4.49
C GLY A 164 -19.58 10.64 -4.24
N PRO A 165 -20.52 9.92 -3.58
CA PRO A 165 -20.32 8.54 -3.13
C PRO A 165 -19.88 7.57 -4.23
N GLN A 166 -20.43 7.71 -5.44
CA GLN A 166 -20.09 6.84 -6.57
C GLN A 166 -18.64 7.01 -7.03
N VAL A 167 -18.14 8.25 -7.03
CA VAL A 167 -16.75 8.56 -7.43
C VAL A 167 -15.78 8.12 -6.34
N GLN A 168 -16.13 8.31 -5.06
CA GLN A 168 -15.36 7.79 -3.93
C GLN A 168 -15.24 6.27 -3.99
N ALA A 169 -16.35 5.58 -4.25
CA ALA A 169 -16.38 4.13 -4.44
C ALA A 169 -15.48 3.71 -5.61
N ALA A 170 -15.69 4.27 -6.81
CA ALA A 170 -14.89 3.93 -7.98
C ALA A 170 -13.39 4.16 -7.74
N PHE A 171 -13.02 5.29 -7.12
CA PHE A 171 -11.65 5.59 -6.77
C PHE A 171 -11.05 4.58 -5.78
N ALA A 172 -11.78 4.25 -4.71
CA ALA A 172 -11.33 3.28 -3.72
C ALA A 172 -11.15 1.89 -4.34
N TYR A 173 -12.07 1.46 -5.20
CA TYR A 173 -11.94 0.19 -5.93
C TYR A 173 -10.74 0.18 -6.87
N VAL A 174 -10.47 1.26 -7.61
CA VAL A 174 -9.25 1.37 -8.44
C VAL A 174 -7.99 1.25 -7.59
N VAL A 175 -7.92 1.96 -6.46
CA VAL A 175 -6.77 1.91 -5.54
C VAL A 175 -6.56 0.49 -5.03
N VAL A 176 -7.62 -0.17 -4.58
CA VAL A 176 -7.54 -1.53 -4.04
C VAL A 176 -7.14 -2.54 -5.11
N TRP A 177 -7.76 -2.50 -6.29
CA TRP A 177 -7.34 -3.34 -7.42
C TRP A 177 -5.89 -3.09 -7.82
N PHE A 178 -5.47 -1.83 -7.83
CA PHE A 178 -4.11 -1.44 -8.15
C PHE A 178 -3.10 -1.99 -7.13
N LEU A 179 -3.40 -1.94 -5.84
CA LEU A 179 -2.53 -2.50 -4.80
C LEU A 179 -2.46 -4.04 -4.86
N LEU A 180 -3.59 -4.71 -5.12
CA LEU A 180 -3.65 -6.16 -5.26
C LEU A 180 -2.90 -6.65 -6.51
N LEU A 181 -3.20 -6.09 -7.69
CA LEU A 181 -2.60 -6.50 -8.96
C LEU A 181 -1.15 -5.98 -9.08
N GLY A 182 -0.93 -4.71 -8.72
CA GLY A 182 0.37 -4.05 -8.80
C GLY A 182 1.34 -4.57 -7.75
N GLY A 183 0.86 -5.06 -6.60
CA GLY A 183 1.67 -5.68 -5.56
C GLY A 183 2.31 -7.03 -5.97
N VAL A 184 1.75 -7.71 -6.97
CA VAL A 184 2.29 -8.97 -7.50
C VAL A 184 3.57 -8.73 -8.33
N ARG A 185 3.57 -7.68 -9.14
CA ARG A 185 4.62 -7.43 -10.15
C ARG A 185 6.04 -7.23 -9.58
N PRO A 186 6.28 -6.49 -8.48
CA PRO A 186 7.61 -6.26 -7.93
C PRO A 186 8.39 -7.54 -7.60
N ALA A 187 7.73 -8.58 -7.09
CA ALA A 187 8.40 -9.84 -6.74
C ALA A 187 8.97 -10.54 -8.00
N PHE A 188 8.21 -10.55 -9.09
CA PHE A 188 8.67 -11.07 -10.40
C PHE A 188 9.78 -10.19 -11.00
N GLU A 189 9.68 -8.87 -10.86
CA GLU A 189 10.73 -7.96 -11.33
C GLU A 189 12.04 -8.14 -10.57
N LEU A 190 11.97 -8.36 -9.25
CA LEU A 190 13.13 -8.72 -8.44
C LEU A 190 13.74 -10.04 -8.91
N GLN A 191 12.91 -11.07 -9.16
CA GLN A 191 13.38 -12.34 -9.69
C GLN A 191 14.13 -12.16 -11.03
N ALA A 192 13.56 -11.38 -11.95
CA ALA A 192 14.17 -11.10 -13.25
C ALA A 192 15.49 -10.30 -13.12
N LYS A 193 15.57 -9.36 -12.18
CA LYS A 193 16.82 -8.63 -11.86
C LYS A 193 17.89 -9.57 -11.29
N ARG A 194 17.54 -10.46 -10.37
CA ARG A 194 18.46 -11.43 -9.77
C ARG A 194 19.01 -12.43 -10.78
N ARG A 195 18.18 -12.91 -11.73
CA ARG A 195 18.63 -13.78 -12.84
C ARG A 195 19.68 -13.12 -13.73
N ARG A 196 19.75 -11.79 -13.77
CA ARG A 196 20.75 -11.00 -14.51
C ARG A 196 21.95 -10.58 -13.66
N GLY A 197 22.12 -11.18 -12.48
CA GLY A 197 23.24 -10.89 -11.56
C GLY A 197 23.11 -9.60 -10.75
N GLY A 198 21.94 -8.95 -10.74
CA GLY A 198 21.70 -7.73 -9.97
C GLY A 198 20.99 -7.95 -8.62
N ALA A 199 20.76 -6.85 -7.90
CA ALA A 199 19.92 -6.76 -6.69
C ALA A 199 20.42 -7.49 -5.42
N GLY A 200 21.74 -7.60 -5.20
CA GLY A 200 22.33 -8.30 -4.04
C GLY A 200 22.04 -7.71 -2.64
N ASP A 201 21.37 -6.56 -2.58
CA ASP A 201 20.94 -5.89 -1.34
C ASP A 201 19.42 -5.75 -1.21
N SER A 202 18.68 -6.58 -1.95
CA SER A 202 17.22 -6.64 -1.81
C SER A 202 16.79 -7.12 -0.42
N ASP A 203 15.52 -6.87 -0.06
CA ASP A 203 14.94 -7.39 1.19
C ASP A 203 15.12 -8.90 1.35
N ALA A 204 14.99 -9.66 0.25
CA ALA A 204 15.18 -11.12 0.28
C ALA A 204 16.63 -11.49 0.65
N ASP A 205 17.60 -10.71 0.19
CA ASP A 205 19.01 -10.92 0.53
C ASP A 205 19.32 -10.46 1.96
N GLN A 206 18.73 -9.36 2.42
CA GLN A 206 18.82 -8.94 3.83
C GLN A 206 18.22 -9.99 4.77
N LEU A 207 17.03 -10.49 4.44
CA LEU A 207 16.36 -11.56 5.20
C LEU A 207 17.19 -12.83 5.19
N SER A 208 17.81 -13.17 4.07
CA SER A 208 18.71 -14.33 3.99
C SER A 208 19.90 -14.19 4.94
N ARG A 209 20.55 -13.02 4.97
CA ARG A 209 21.65 -12.74 5.92
C ARG A 209 21.19 -12.78 7.38
N LEU A 210 19.97 -12.35 7.67
CA LEU A 210 19.42 -12.32 9.02
C LEU A 210 18.95 -13.68 9.54
N THR A 211 18.49 -14.56 8.65
CA THR A 211 17.83 -15.81 9.01
C THR A 211 18.59 -17.07 8.60
N HIS A 212 19.66 -16.92 7.81
CA HIS A 212 20.40 -18.02 7.18
C HIS A 212 19.56 -18.90 6.24
N VAL A 213 18.35 -18.44 5.89
CA VAL A 213 17.47 -19.09 4.91
C VAL A 213 17.81 -18.57 3.50
N PRO A 214 17.84 -19.41 2.46
CA PRO A 214 18.14 -18.95 1.10
C PRO A 214 17.19 -17.83 0.62
N PRO A 215 17.68 -16.82 -0.14
CA PRO A 215 16.84 -15.71 -0.60
C PRO A 215 15.66 -16.16 -1.48
N THR A 216 15.77 -17.34 -2.12
CA THR A 216 14.71 -17.93 -2.94
C THR A 216 13.46 -18.28 -2.15
N VAL A 217 13.61 -18.69 -0.88
CA VAL A 217 12.48 -18.99 0.01
C VAL A 217 11.72 -17.71 0.37
N TRP A 218 12.44 -16.63 0.69
CA TRP A 218 11.85 -15.32 0.95
C TRP A 218 11.15 -14.75 -0.28
N LEU A 219 11.79 -14.89 -1.45
CA LEU A 219 11.17 -14.52 -2.72
C LEU A 219 9.87 -15.31 -2.96
N LEU A 220 9.87 -16.62 -2.72
CA LEU A 220 8.67 -17.45 -2.84
C LEU A 220 7.57 -16.98 -1.86
N MET A 221 7.92 -16.67 -0.62
CA MET A 221 6.97 -16.12 0.35
C MET A 221 6.31 -14.83 -0.16
N PHE A 222 7.07 -13.90 -0.76
CA PHE A 222 6.51 -12.68 -1.35
C PHE A 222 5.55 -12.98 -2.51
N HIS A 223 5.84 -13.98 -3.34
CA HIS A 223 4.92 -14.42 -4.39
C HIS A 223 3.65 -15.02 -3.80
N VAL A 224 3.76 -15.90 -2.80
CA VAL A 224 2.61 -16.52 -2.14
C VAL A 224 1.73 -15.46 -1.49
N VAL A 225 2.30 -14.53 -0.72
CA VAL A 225 1.54 -13.45 -0.07
C VAL A 225 0.82 -12.59 -1.11
N SER A 226 1.50 -12.17 -2.18
CA SER A 226 0.89 -11.32 -3.21
C SER A 226 -0.21 -12.03 -4.00
N VAL A 227 -0.01 -13.29 -4.39
CA VAL A 227 -1.02 -14.08 -5.11
C VAL A 227 -2.21 -14.42 -4.22
N CYS A 228 -1.98 -14.85 -2.98
CA CYS A 228 -3.07 -15.13 -2.03
C CYS A 228 -3.88 -13.88 -1.72
N ALA A 229 -3.22 -12.73 -1.54
CA ALA A 229 -3.89 -11.45 -1.34
C ALA A 229 -4.74 -11.06 -2.57
N LEU A 230 -4.21 -11.20 -3.78
CA LEU A 230 -4.94 -10.93 -5.02
C LEU A 230 -6.16 -11.86 -5.17
N LEU A 231 -6.00 -13.16 -4.93
CA LEU A 231 -7.11 -14.11 -5.05
C LEU A 231 -8.18 -13.88 -3.99
N GLY A 232 -7.79 -13.71 -2.73
CA GLY A 232 -8.71 -13.46 -1.62
C GLY A 232 -9.42 -12.12 -1.76
N GLY A 233 -8.66 -11.05 -1.99
CA GLY A 233 -9.19 -9.71 -2.18
C GLY A 233 -10.06 -9.61 -3.44
N GLY A 234 -9.62 -10.19 -4.55
CA GLY A 234 -10.41 -10.22 -5.78
C GLY A 234 -11.72 -10.98 -5.63
N ARG A 235 -11.73 -12.10 -4.88
CA ARG A 235 -12.96 -12.83 -4.55
C ARG A 235 -13.92 -11.97 -3.74
N TRP A 236 -13.44 -11.25 -2.72
CA TRP A 236 -14.26 -10.33 -1.94
C TRP A 236 -14.84 -9.18 -2.77
N LEU A 237 -14.02 -8.55 -3.62
CA LEU A 237 -14.48 -7.44 -4.47
C LEU A 237 -15.53 -7.88 -5.51
N LEU A 238 -15.39 -9.10 -6.03
CA LEU A 238 -16.31 -9.66 -7.04
C LEU A 238 -17.53 -10.35 -6.44
N GLY A 239 -17.64 -10.45 -5.11
CA GLY A 239 -18.75 -11.14 -4.43
C GLY A 239 -18.81 -12.65 -4.72
N LEU A 240 -17.67 -13.28 -4.98
CA LEU A 240 -17.56 -14.69 -5.37
C LEU A 240 -17.48 -15.65 -4.18
#